data_AF-A0A7C2Q768-F1
#
_entry.id   AF-A0A7C2Q768-F1
#
_cell.length_a   1.000
_cell.length_b   1.000
_cell.length_c   1.000
_cell.angle_alpha   90.00
_cell.angle_beta   90.00
_cell.angle_gamma   90.00
#
_symmetry.space_group_name_H-M   'P 1'
#
loop_
_entity.id
_entity.type
_entity.pdbx_description
1 polymer ?
#
loop_
_entity_poly.entity_id
_entity_poly.type
_entity_poly.pdbx_seq_one_letter_code
_entity_poly.pdbx_strand_id
1 'polypeptide(L)'
;MGARTRAKRLRTGARGAAQPSSGPKPRRWSHLVTTVSTFPPAGTFTGDAASIARTMARKDVSPKGIASGIRMIQFFINRAGRKLPAHRRRELEKAKRILQARLKGERRA
;
A
#
# COMPACT_ATOMS: atom_id res chain seq x y z
N MET A 1 -40.38 -52.88 -41.02
CA MET A 1 -41.34 -51.80 -40.70
C MET A 1 -40.93 -51.19 -39.36
N GLY A 2 -40.60 -49.92 -39.17
CA GLY A 2 -40.50 -48.76 -40.03
C GLY A 2 -39.80 -47.66 -39.21
N ALA A 3 -38.86 -46.95 -39.82
CA ALA A 3 -38.20 -45.79 -39.26
C ALA A 3 -39.22 -44.69 -38.95
N ARG A 4 -39.14 -44.05 -37.77
CA ARG A 4 -39.81 -42.75 -37.51
C ARG A 4 -38.92 -41.81 -36.69
N THR A 5 -38.08 -41.09 -37.44
CA THR A 5 -37.90 -39.63 -37.41
C THR A 5 -37.82 -38.90 -36.06
N ARG A 6 -36.60 -38.41 -35.78
CA ARG A 6 -36.30 -37.28 -34.89
C ARG A 6 -36.97 -36.00 -35.40
N ALA A 7 -38.00 -35.52 -34.70
CA ALA A 7 -38.63 -34.22 -34.98
C ALA A 7 -37.99 -33.12 -34.12
N LYS A 8 -37.33 -32.18 -34.80
CA LYS A 8 -36.80 -30.91 -34.27
C LYS A 8 -37.99 -29.99 -33.95
N ARG A 9 -38.16 -29.57 -32.69
CA ARG A 9 -39.03 -28.44 -32.34
C ARG A 9 -38.16 -27.27 -31.88
N LEU A 10 -37.97 -26.32 -32.79
CA LEU A 10 -37.47 -24.98 -32.50
C LEU A 10 -38.62 -24.12 -31.97
N ARG A 11 -38.23 -22.98 -31.36
CA ARG A 11 -39.02 -21.80 -30.94
C ARG A 11 -39.50 -21.85 -29.49
N THR A 12 -39.42 -20.80 -28.67
CA THR A 12 -38.89 -19.43 -28.76
C THR A 12 -38.99 -18.88 -27.34
N GLY A 13 -37.97 -18.21 -26.83
CA GLY A 13 -38.03 -17.60 -25.50
C GLY A 13 -36.77 -16.81 -25.18
N ALA A 14 -36.38 -15.88 -26.06
CA ALA A 14 -35.36 -14.90 -25.73
C ALA A 14 -35.92 -13.98 -24.63
N ARG A 15 -35.70 -14.36 -23.36
CA ARG A 15 -35.73 -13.40 -22.27
C ARG A 15 -34.48 -12.56 -22.45
N GLY A 16 -34.65 -11.35 -22.97
CA GLY A 16 -33.58 -10.37 -23.05
C GLY A 16 -32.92 -10.25 -21.68
N ALA A 17 -31.63 -10.57 -21.61
CA ALA A 17 -30.84 -10.31 -20.43
C ALA A 17 -30.83 -8.79 -20.22
N ALA A 18 -31.53 -8.33 -19.19
CA ALA A 18 -31.44 -6.95 -18.75
C ALA A 18 -29.97 -6.64 -18.47
N GLN A 19 -29.40 -5.68 -19.20
CA GLN A 19 -28.05 -5.21 -18.92
C GLN A 19 -28.04 -4.63 -17.50
N PRO A 20 -27.07 -4.98 -16.64
CA PRO A 20 -26.97 -4.34 -15.34
C PRO A 20 -26.74 -2.85 -15.55
N SER A 21 -27.67 -2.03 -15.07
CA SER A 21 -27.53 -0.58 -15.10
C SER A 21 -26.27 -0.21 -14.33
N SER A 22 -25.40 0.57 -14.98
CA SER A 22 -24.18 1.11 -14.38
C SER A 22 -24.54 2.18 -13.34
N GLY A 23 -25.00 1.73 -12.17
CA GLY A 23 -25.21 2.59 -11.02
C GLY A 23 -23.90 3.27 -10.60
N PRO A 24 -23.97 4.44 -9.95
CA PRO A 24 -22.78 5.16 -9.52
C PRO A 24 -21.91 4.27 -8.62
N LYS A 25 -20.61 4.23 -8.92
CA LYS A 25 -19.62 3.42 -8.18
C LYS A 25 -19.65 3.84 -6.69
N PRO A 26 -19.64 2.89 -5.74
CA PRO A 26 -19.67 3.21 -4.32
C PRO A 26 -18.47 4.08 -3.95
N ARG A 27 -18.72 5.18 -3.25
CA ARG A 27 -17.67 6.10 -2.78
C ARG A 27 -16.77 5.35 -1.80
N ARG A 28 -15.47 5.32 -2.08
CA ARG A 28 -14.47 4.71 -1.20
C ARG A 28 -14.26 5.60 0.02
N TRP A 29 -14.35 5.05 1.22
CA TRP A 29 -14.08 5.78 2.48
C TRP A 29 -12.73 6.51 2.47
N SER A 30 -11.72 5.93 1.81
CA SER A 30 -10.37 6.50 1.70
C SER A 30 -10.28 7.79 0.87
N HIS A 31 -11.29 8.14 0.06
CA HIS A 31 -11.24 9.35 -0.77
C HIS A 31 -11.24 10.64 0.06
N LEU A 32 -11.77 10.59 1.30
CA LEU A 32 -11.80 11.75 2.20
C LEU A 32 -10.47 11.96 2.96
N VAL A 33 -9.53 11.01 2.88
CA VAL A 33 -8.26 11.09 3.63
C VAL A 33 -7.25 11.89 2.82
N THR A 34 -7.17 13.20 3.10
CA THR A 34 -6.16 14.10 2.51
C THR A 34 -4.87 14.19 3.34
N THR A 35 -4.85 13.53 4.50
CA THR A 35 -3.75 13.66 5.45
C THR A 35 -2.49 12.96 4.95
N VAL A 36 -1.47 13.73 4.66
CA VAL A 36 -0.15 13.21 4.30
C VAL A 36 0.69 13.01 5.56
N SER A 37 1.16 11.78 5.79
CA SER A 37 1.96 11.47 6.99
C SER A 37 3.47 11.54 6.73
N THR A 38 3.94 11.07 5.58
CA THR A 38 5.35 11.03 5.18
C THR A 38 5.46 10.74 3.69
N PHE A 39 6.42 11.36 2.99
CA PHE A 39 6.65 11.24 1.54
C PHE A 39 8.16 11.18 1.26
N PRO A 40 8.77 9.99 1.40
CA PRO A 40 10.20 9.82 1.16
C PRO A 40 10.51 9.98 -0.34
N PRO A 41 11.58 10.71 -0.71
CA PRO A 41 12.08 10.73 -2.08
C PRO A 41 12.35 9.32 -2.62
N ALA A 42 12.29 9.16 -3.94
CA ALA A 42 12.65 7.91 -4.59
C ALA A 42 14.07 7.47 -4.19
N GLY A 43 14.26 6.17 -3.94
CA GLY A 43 15.55 5.63 -3.50
C GLY A 43 15.92 5.91 -2.04
N THR A 44 15.09 6.59 -1.24
CA THR A 44 15.40 6.81 0.19
C THR A 44 15.73 5.49 0.90
N PHE A 45 14.94 4.44 0.66
CA PHE A 45 15.13 3.13 1.28
C PHE A 45 16.15 2.24 0.56
N THR A 46 17.05 2.78 -0.27
CA THR A 46 18.22 2.06 -0.81
C THR A 46 19.56 2.54 -0.24
N GLY A 47 19.60 3.70 0.43
CA GLY A 47 20.82 4.25 1.06
C GLY A 47 21.22 3.57 2.37
N ASP A 48 22.28 4.05 3.02
CA ASP A 48 22.70 3.59 4.33
C ASP A 48 21.76 4.06 5.45
N ALA A 49 21.87 3.43 6.63
CA ALA A 49 21.03 3.72 7.78
C ALA A 49 21.06 5.18 8.24
N ALA A 50 22.21 5.85 8.19
CA ALA A 50 22.34 7.24 8.62
C ALA A 50 21.70 8.18 7.61
N SER A 51 21.87 7.92 6.32
CA SER A 51 21.21 8.68 5.25
C SER A 51 19.69 8.53 5.29
N ILE A 52 19.17 7.30 5.47
CA ILE A 52 17.74 7.08 5.69
C ILE A 52 17.25 7.88 6.90
N ALA A 53 17.92 7.75 8.05
CA ALA A 53 17.50 8.43 9.27
C ALA A 53 17.57 9.96 9.15
N ARG A 54 18.57 10.50 8.45
CA ARG A 54 18.65 11.95 8.17
C ARG A 54 17.47 12.41 7.32
N THR A 55 17.21 11.76 6.20
CA THR A 55 16.10 12.11 5.30
C THR A 55 14.75 12.03 6.01
N MET A 56 14.50 10.93 6.72
CA MET A 56 13.22 10.69 7.42
C MET A 56 13.02 11.59 8.66
N ALA A 57 14.06 12.23 9.17
CA ALA A 57 13.94 13.19 10.27
C ALA A 57 13.53 14.59 9.79
N ARG A 58 13.62 14.89 8.50
CA ARG A 58 13.29 16.23 7.99
C ARG A 58 11.77 16.45 7.98
N LYS A 59 11.32 17.64 8.39
CA LYS A 59 9.89 18.01 8.41
C LYS A 59 9.25 18.03 7.03
N ASP A 60 10.01 18.34 5.99
CA ASP A 60 9.53 18.29 4.60
C ASP A 60 9.32 16.87 4.11
N VAL A 61 9.94 15.85 4.73
CA VAL A 61 9.71 14.44 4.37
C VAL A 61 8.68 13.80 5.30
N SER A 62 8.75 14.10 6.58
CA SER A 62 7.89 13.58 7.64
C SER A 62 7.21 14.75 8.38
N PRO A 63 6.12 15.35 7.84
CA PRO A 63 5.49 16.54 8.43
C PRO A 63 4.96 16.32 9.84
N LYS A 64 4.60 15.07 10.18
CA LYS A 64 4.15 14.67 11.51
C LYS A 64 5.30 14.37 12.48
N GLY A 65 6.52 14.75 12.12
CA GLY A 65 7.74 14.59 12.91
C GLY A 65 8.35 13.18 12.86
N ILE A 66 9.38 12.97 13.68
CA ILE A 66 10.21 11.76 13.67
C ILE A 66 9.39 10.47 13.86
N ALA A 67 8.35 10.52 14.70
CA ALA A 67 7.48 9.36 14.92
C ALA A 67 6.79 8.87 13.63
N SER A 68 6.46 9.78 12.70
CA SER A 68 5.91 9.41 11.40
C SER A 68 6.95 8.74 10.50
N GLY A 69 8.19 9.22 10.51
CA GLY A 69 9.29 8.58 9.79
C GLY A 69 9.61 7.18 10.30
N ILE A 70 9.57 6.97 11.63
CA ILE A 70 9.71 5.64 12.24
C ILE A 70 8.62 4.68 11.74
N ARG A 71 7.36 5.12 11.73
CA ARG A 71 6.24 4.32 11.24
C ARG A 71 6.39 4.00 9.75
N MET A 72 6.87 4.94 8.96
CA MET A 72 7.11 4.73 7.52
C MET A 72 8.21 3.68 7.26
N ILE A 73 9.33 3.72 8.00
CA ILE A 73 10.36 2.68 7.90
C ILE A 73 9.79 1.30 8.29
N GLN A 74 9.03 1.23 9.39
CA GLN A 74 8.39 -0.01 9.82
C GLN A 74 7.40 -0.54 8.77
N PHE A 75 6.59 0.35 8.21
CA PHE A 75 5.66 0.02 7.13
C PHE A 75 6.39 -0.56 5.92
N PHE A 76 7.51 0.05 5.50
CA PHE A 76 8.30 -0.45 4.38
C PHE A 76 8.85 -1.85 4.65
N ILE A 77 9.43 -2.09 5.84
CA ILE A 77 9.93 -3.42 6.25
C ILE A 77 8.80 -4.46 6.17
N ASN A 78 7.63 -4.13 6.71
CA ASN A 78 6.48 -5.03 6.74
C ASN A 78 5.94 -5.30 5.34
N ARG A 79 5.87 -4.26 4.49
CA ARG A 79 5.39 -4.34 3.11
C ARG A 79 6.31 -5.17 2.23
N ALA A 80 7.62 -5.03 2.40
CA ALA A 80 8.61 -5.76 1.62
C ALA A 80 8.66 -7.26 2.03
N GLY A 81 8.43 -7.55 3.32
CA GLY A 81 8.28 -8.92 3.82
C GLY A 81 9.46 -9.82 3.46
N ARG A 82 9.18 -10.99 2.88
CA ARG A 82 10.20 -11.99 2.51
C ARG A 82 11.07 -11.56 1.32
N LYS A 83 10.62 -10.58 0.51
CA LYS A 83 11.38 -10.08 -0.64
C LYS A 83 12.51 -9.12 -0.25
N LEU A 84 12.59 -8.74 1.02
CA LEU A 84 13.62 -7.85 1.53
C LEU A 84 14.87 -8.65 1.91
N PRO A 85 16.03 -8.44 1.26
CA PRO A 85 17.27 -9.11 1.63
C PRO A 85 17.63 -8.85 3.10
N ALA A 86 18.19 -9.84 3.78
CA ALA A 86 18.50 -9.75 5.21
C ALA A 86 19.42 -8.55 5.54
N HIS A 87 20.41 -8.28 4.68
CA HIS A 87 21.27 -7.09 4.81
C HIS A 87 20.45 -5.79 4.76
N ARG A 88 19.53 -5.67 3.81
CA ARG A 88 18.68 -4.48 3.65
C ARG A 88 17.74 -4.29 4.84
N ARG A 89 17.18 -5.38 5.37
CA ARG A 89 16.39 -5.36 6.60
C ARG A 89 17.21 -4.81 7.78
N ARG A 90 18.46 -5.26 7.95
CA ARG A 90 19.35 -4.78 9.02
C ARG A 90 19.61 -3.27 8.90
N GLU A 91 19.87 -2.77 7.70
CA GLU A 91 20.07 -1.34 7.46
C GLU A 91 18.83 -0.51 7.82
N LEU A 92 17.63 -0.96 7.44
CA LEU A 92 16.37 -0.29 7.77
C LEU A 92 16.07 -0.34 9.28
N GLU A 93 16.35 -1.46 9.95
CA GLU A 93 16.22 -1.57 11.40
C GLU A 93 17.22 -0.67 12.14
N LYS A 94 18.44 -0.53 11.63
CA LYS A 94 19.44 0.43 12.15
C LYS A 94 18.96 1.87 11.98
N ALA A 95 18.42 2.23 10.81
CA ALA A 95 17.84 3.55 10.57
C ALA A 95 16.70 3.86 11.54
N LYS A 96 15.79 2.90 11.76
CA LYS A 96 14.70 2.99 12.74
C LYS A 96 15.24 3.24 14.15
N ARG A 97 16.29 2.53 14.59
CA ARG A 97 16.92 2.73 15.91
C ARG A 97 17.51 4.13 16.07
N ILE A 98 18.17 4.66 15.03
CA ILE A 98 18.71 6.03 15.04
C ILE A 98 17.57 7.05 15.24
N LEU A 99 16.47 6.92 14.51
CA LEU A 99 15.31 7.80 14.69
C LEU A 99 14.68 7.68 16.08
N GLN A 100 14.58 6.46 16.62
CA GLN A 100 14.07 6.25 17.98
C GLN A 100 14.96 6.91 19.03
N ALA A 101 16.28 6.84 18.88
CA ALA A 101 17.21 7.53 19.77
C ALA A 101 17.03 9.06 19.70
N ARG A 102 16.91 9.62 18.49
CA ARG A 102 16.63 11.05 18.29
C ARG A 102 15.31 11.49 18.94
N LEU A 103 14.23 10.74 18.70
CA LEU A 103 12.93 11.03 19.30
C LEU A 103 12.97 10.99 20.84
N LYS A 104 13.76 10.07 21.43
CA LYS A 104 13.96 10.03 22.88
C LYS A 104 14.73 11.26 23.38
N GLY A 105 15.71 11.76 22.61
CA GLY A 105 16.42 13.00 22.90
C GLY A 105 15.50 14.22 22.87
N GLU A 106 14.69 14.37 21.82
CA GLU A 106 13.75 15.49 21.68
C GLU A 106 12.69 15.54 22.79
N ARG A 107 12.31 14.41 23.37
CA ARG A 107 11.32 14.35 24.47
C ARG A 107 11.90 14.68 25.85
N ARG A 108 13.22 14.72 25.97
CA ARG A 108 13.94 14.99 27.22
C ARG A 108 14.46 16.42 27.31
N ALA A 109 14.59 17.10 26.17
CA ALA A 109 14.89 18.52 26.07
C ALA A 109 13.61 19.35 26.24
#